data_AF-A0A3D0UUV1-F1
#
_entry.id   AF-A0A3D0UUV1-F1
#
_cell.length_a   1.000
_cell.length_b   1.000
_cell.length_c   1.000
_cell.angle_alpha   90.00
_cell.angle_beta   90.00
_cell.angle_gamma   90.00
#
_symmetry.space_group_name_H-M   'P 1'
#
loop_
_entity.id
_entity.type
_entity.pdbx_description
1 polymer ?
#
loop_
_entity_poly.entity_id
_entity_poly.type
_entity_poly.pdbx_seq_one_letter_code
_entity_poly.pdbx_strand_id
1 'polypeptide(L)'
;MGIDIENDFQPQYEVSPDKKKVISELKSLAAKAKKVWIATDEDREGEAIGWHVANELGLDISKTSRIVFHEITKNAIQHAIQNPRNIDMHLVDAQQARRVLDRLV
;
A
#
# COMPACT_ATOMS: atom_id res chain seq x y z
N MET A 1 -5.40 -18.69 -13.64
CA MET A 1 -5.29 -17.21 -13.77
C MET A 1 -5.40 -16.65 -12.36
N GLY A 2 -4.51 -15.76 -11.92
CA GLY A 2 -4.52 -15.22 -10.54
C GLY A 2 -5.67 -14.23 -10.27
N ILE A 3 -6.79 -14.40 -10.96
CA ILE A 3 -8.00 -13.58 -10.92
C ILE A 3 -9.16 -14.57 -10.95
N ASP A 4 -10.04 -14.45 -9.97
CA ASP A 4 -11.26 -15.22 -9.89
C ASP A 4 -12.40 -14.48 -10.60
N ILE A 5 -12.69 -14.89 -11.84
CA ILE A 5 -13.68 -14.24 -12.71
C ILE A 5 -15.11 -14.46 -12.17
N GLU A 6 -15.36 -15.60 -11.51
CA GLU A 6 -16.68 -15.98 -11.02
C GLU A 6 -17.04 -15.24 -9.71
N ASN A 7 -16.03 -14.74 -8.98
CA ASN A 7 -16.20 -13.99 -7.73
C ASN A 7 -15.74 -12.53 -7.88
N ASP A 8 -16.44 -11.75 -8.71
CA ASP A 8 -16.22 -10.30 -8.89
C ASP A 8 -14.77 -9.91 -9.26
N PHE A 9 -14.11 -10.73 -10.09
CA PHE A 9 -12.72 -10.51 -10.53
C PHE A 9 -11.71 -10.41 -9.38
N GLN A 10 -11.96 -11.12 -8.27
CA GLN A 10 -11.10 -11.06 -7.10
C GLN A 10 -9.65 -11.46 -7.44
N PRO A 11 -8.67 -10.56 -7.27
CA PRO A 11 -7.27 -10.88 -7.51
C PRO A 11 -6.70 -11.72 -6.37
N GLN A 12 -5.94 -12.76 -6.72
CA GLN A 12 -5.16 -13.53 -5.76
C GLN A 12 -3.75 -12.94 -5.69
N TYR A 13 -3.42 -12.36 -4.54
CA TYR A 13 -2.09 -11.80 -4.28
C TYR A 13 -1.22 -12.79 -3.52
N GLU A 14 0.04 -12.90 -3.95
CA GLU A 14 1.08 -13.62 -3.24
C GLU A 14 2.31 -12.72 -3.04
N VAL A 15 2.97 -12.88 -1.90
CA VAL A 15 4.26 -12.21 -1.66
C VAL A 15 5.33 -12.91 -2.49
N SER A 16 5.97 -12.16 -3.39
CA SER A 16 7.06 -12.66 -4.23
C SER A 16 8.16 -13.31 -3.38
N PRO A 17 8.72 -14.47 -3.78
CA PRO A 17 9.68 -15.22 -2.96
C PRO A 17 10.89 -14.40 -2.50
N ASP A 18 11.39 -13.49 -3.34
CA ASP A 18 12.50 -12.59 -3.06
C ASP A 18 12.16 -11.49 -2.04
N LYS A 19 10.88 -11.15 -1.87
CA LYS A 19 10.40 -10.13 -0.93
C LYS A 19 10.01 -10.67 0.43
N LYS A 20 9.89 -11.99 0.60
CA LYS A 20 9.50 -12.62 1.88
C LYS A 20 10.37 -12.20 3.06
N LYS A 21 11.69 -12.07 2.86
CA LYS A 21 12.61 -11.62 3.91
C LYS A 21 12.33 -10.18 4.35
N VAL A 22 12.14 -9.28 3.39
CA VAL A 22 11.85 -7.86 3.63
C VAL A 22 10.52 -7.71 4.36
N ILE A 23 9.48 -8.41 3.93
CA ILE A 23 8.18 -8.40 4.61
C ILE A 23 8.27 -8.89 6.05
N SER A 24 9.00 -9.98 6.30
CA SER A 24 9.22 -10.50 7.66
C SER A 24 9.91 -9.49 8.57
N GLU A 25 10.92 -8.80 8.04
CA GLU A 25 11.62 -7.72 8.76
C GLU A 25 10.69 -6.54 9.06
N LEU A 26 9.93 -6.07 8.07
CA LEU A 26 8.97 -4.99 8.24
C LEU A 26 7.88 -5.34 9.26
N LYS A 27 7.38 -6.58 9.28
CA LYS A 27 6.42 -7.06 10.30
C LYS A 27 7.01 -6.96 11.71
N SER A 28 8.25 -7.39 11.89
CA SER A 28 8.96 -7.33 13.17
C SER A 28 9.17 -5.89 13.65
N LEU A 29 9.52 -4.97 12.74
CA LEU A 29 9.69 -3.56 13.03
C LEU A 29 8.35 -2.87 13.34
N ALA A 30 7.31 -3.16 12.56
CA ALA A 30 5.97 -2.62 12.76
C ALA A 30 5.40 -3.00 14.13
N ALA A 31 5.58 -4.25 14.56
CA ALA A 31 5.12 -4.73 15.87
C ALA A 31 5.80 -4.03 17.06
N LYS A 32 7.02 -3.48 16.87
CA LYS A 32 7.78 -2.74 17.90
C LYS A 32 7.56 -1.23 17.81
N ALA A 33 7.05 -0.73 16.69
CA ALA A 33 6.88 0.69 16.46
C ALA A 33 5.65 1.22 17.20
N LYS A 34 5.78 2.41 17.79
CA LYS A 34 4.63 3.13 18.37
C LYS A 34 3.66 3.61 17.29
N LYS A 35 4.18 3.92 16.10
CA LYS A 35 3.43 4.41 14.95
C LYS A 35 4.14 4.01 13.67
N VAL A 36 3.35 3.58 12.69
CA VAL A 36 3.82 3.25 11.33
C VAL A 36 3.24 4.27 10.36
N TRP A 37 4.07 4.73 9.43
CA TRP A 37 3.68 5.68 8.39
C TRP A 37 3.96 5.05 7.03
N ILE A 38 3.00 5.16 6.11
CA ILE A 38 3.17 4.75 4.72
C ILE A 38 3.53 5.98 3.89
N ALA A 39 4.70 5.95 3.26
CA ALA A 39 5.33 7.11 2.61
C ALA A 39 5.70 6.80 1.14
N THR A 40 4.84 6.07 0.44
CA THR A 40 4.94 5.81 -1.01
C THR A 40 4.59 7.05 -1.83
N ASP A 41 4.81 7.01 -3.14
CA ASP A 41 4.52 8.13 -4.03
C ASP A 41 3.02 8.46 -4.13
N GLU A 42 2.69 9.72 -4.43
CA GLU A 42 1.30 10.18 -4.55
C GLU A 42 0.73 9.90 -5.95
N ASP A 43 0.64 8.62 -6.28
CA ASP A 43 -0.09 8.16 -7.45
C ASP A 43 -0.84 6.86 -7.14
N ARG A 44 -1.59 6.34 -8.11
CA ARG A 44 -2.37 5.11 -7.93
C ARG A 44 -1.50 3.88 -7.64
N GLU A 45 -0.26 3.85 -8.13
CA GLU A 45 0.64 2.72 -7.92
C GLU A 45 1.23 2.77 -6.51
N GLY A 46 1.70 3.94 -6.09
CA GLY A 46 2.14 4.21 -4.73
C GLY A 46 1.04 3.95 -3.71
N GLU A 47 -0.22 4.28 -4.02
CA GLU A 47 -1.34 3.99 -3.15
C GLU A 47 -1.63 2.48 -3.04
N ALA A 48 -1.60 1.75 -4.16
CA ALA A 48 -1.75 0.31 -4.17
C ALA A 48 -0.60 -0.41 -3.43
N ILE A 49 0.65 0.05 -3.61
CA ILE A 49 1.82 -0.46 -2.85
C ILE A 49 1.59 -0.20 -1.35
N GLY A 50 1.17 1.00 -0.98
CA GLY A 50 0.89 1.38 0.40
C GLY A 50 -0.18 0.50 1.04
N TRP A 51 -1.26 0.24 0.30
CA TRP A 51 -2.32 -0.68 0.72
C TRP A 51 -1.84 -2.12 0.88
N HIS A 52 -1.10 -2.66 -0.08
CA HIS A 52 -0.56 -4.02 0.01
C HIS A 52 0.37 -4.20 1.22
N VAL A 53 1.28 -3.25 1.42
CA VAL A 53 2.20 -3.28 2.58
C VAL A 53 1.41 -3.17 3.87
N ALA A 54 0.45 -2.25 3.99
CA ALA A 54 -0.35 -2.10 5.20
C ALA A 54 -1.11 -3.38 5.57
N ASN A 55 -1.75 -4.04 4.59
CA ASN A 55 -2.43 -5.33 4.80
C ASN A 55 -1.46 -6.43 5.21
N GLU A 56 -0.33 -6.55 4.50
CA GLU A 56 0.65 -7.59 4.79
C GLU A 56 1.26 -7.38 6.18
N LEU A 57 1.43 -6.13 6.64
CA LEU A 57 1.88 -5.81 7.99
C LEU A 57 0.80 -5.98 9.08
N GLY A 58 -0.44 -6.32 8.71
CA GLY A 58 -1.57 -6.47 9.64
C GLY A 58 -2.02 -5.16 10.26
N LEU A 59 -1.80 -4.03 9.58
CA LEU A 59 -2.23 -2.72 10.05
C LEU A 59 -3.72 -2.50 9.77
N ASP A 60 -4.39 -1.79 10.67
CA ASP A 60 -5.76 -1.32 10.45
C ASP A 60 -5.74 -0.21 9.39
N ILE A 61 -6.23 -0.51 8.18
CA ILE A 61 -6.27 0.43 7.04
C ILE A 61 -6.96 1.75 7.41
N SER A 62 -7.99 1.71 8.26
CA SER A 62 -8.74 2.90 8.69
C SER A 62 -7.95 3.82 9.62
N LYS A 63 -6.91 3.29 10.28
CA LYS A 63 -6.03 4.01 11.21
C LYS A 63 -4.61 4.20 10.68
N THR A 64 -4.29 3.61 9.54
CA THR A 64 -2.95 3.65 8.96
C THR A 64 -2.65 5.04 8.44
N SER A 65 -1.62 5.68 8.99
CA SER A 65 -1.23 7.04 8.59
C SER A 65 -0.45 7.01 7.28
N ARG A 66 -0.99 7.62 6.23
CA ARG A 66 -0.39 7.81 4.93
C ARG A 66 0.12 9.25 4.81
N ILE A 67 1.38 9.42 4.44
CA ILE A 67 1.98 10.74 4.16
C ILE A 67 2.33 10.83 2.69
N VAL A 68 1.96 11.95 2.06
CA VAL A 68 2.24 12.21 0.65
C VAL A 68 3.08 13.48 0.52
N PHE A 69 4.00 13.49 -0.42
CA PHE A 69 4.87 14.63 -0.69
C PHE A 69 5.30 14.58 -2.16
N HIS A 70 5.35 15.75 -2.81
CA HIS A 70 5.79 15.88 -4.21
C HIS A 70 7.29 16.14 -4.34
N GLU A 71 7.96 16.43 -3.24
CA GLU A 71 9.39 16.70 -3.21
C GLU A 71 10.00 16.20 -1.90
N ILE A 72 11.27 15.80 -1.97
CA ILE A 72 12.03 15.30 -0.82
C ILE A 72 12.79 16.47 -0.20
N THR A 73 12.04 17.42 0.38
CA THR A 73 12.59 18.55 1.15
C THR A 73 12.20 18.43 2.62
N LYS A 74 13.02 18.99 3.53
CA LYS A 74 12.73 18.96 4.98
C LYS A 74 11.34 19.52 5.28
N ASN A 75 10.97 20.62 4.64
CA ASN A 75 9.69 21.28 4.85
C ASN A 75 8.52 20.42 4.35
N ALA A 76 8.64 19.84 3.15
CA ALA A 76 7.60 18.97 2.60
C ALA A 76 7.37 17.72 3.47
N ILE A 77 8.43 17.05 3.92
CA ILE A 77 8.29 15.88 4.80
C ILE A 77 7.67 16.24 6.16
N GLN A 78 8.10 17.36 6.77
CA GLN A 78 7.52 17.82 8.03
C GLN A 78 6.03 18.16 7.89
N HIS A 79 5.66 18.83 6.79
CA HIS A 79 4.26 19.14 6.48
C HIS A 79 3.43 17.87 6.27
N ALA A 80 3.97 16.88 5.56
CA ALA A 80 3.30 15.61 5.30
C ALA A 80 3.06 14.81 6.59
N ILE A 81 4.03 14.80 7.52
CA ILE A 81 3.88 14.16 8.84
C ILE A 81 2.84 14.86 9.71
N GLN A 82 2.72 16.19 9.61
CA GLN A 82 1.71 16.96 10.35
C GLN A 82 0.29 16.78 9.80
N ASN A 83 0.16 16.47 8.51
CA ASN A 83 -1.12 16.30 7.81
C ASN A 83 -1.23 14.91 7.17
N PRO A 84 -1.24 13.81 7.95
CA PRO A 84 -1.50 12.49 7.39
C PRO A 84 -2.91 12.40 6.84
N ARG A 85 -3.04 11.64 5.76
CA ARG A 85 -4.31 11.13 5.26
C ARG A 85 -4.42 9.64 5.53
N ASN A 86 -5.59 9.08 5.25
CA ASN A 86 -5.78 7.64 5.18
C ASN A 86 -5.46 7.15 3.75
N ILE A 87 -5.36 5.83 3.62
CA ILE A 87 -5.26 5.18 2.31
C ILE A 87 -6.56 5.43 1.54
N ASP A 88 -6.43 5.88 0.31
CA ASP A 88 -7.53 6.14 -0.60
C ASP A 88 -7.86 4.89 -1.42
N MET A 89 -8.92 4.22 -0.98
CA MET A 89 -9.38 2.98 -1.61
C MET A 89 -9.81 3.18 -3.06
N HIS A 90 -10.24 4.38 -3.48
CA HIS A 90 -10.59 4.61 -4.88
C HIS A 90 -9.37 4.55 -5.79
N LEU A 91 -8.21 5.05 -5.34
CA LEU A 91 -6.95 4.95 -6.08
C LEU A 91 -6.43 3.50 -6.10
N VAL A 92 -6.58 2.78 -4.99
CA VAL A 92 -6.26 1.34 -4.91
C VAL A 92 -7.10 0.55 -5.91
N ASP A 93 -8.42 0.70 -5.87
CA ASP A 93 -9.37 0.00 -6.74
C ASP A 93 -9.12 0.35 -8.21
N ALA A 94 -8.84 1.62 -8.52
CA ALA A 94 -8.48 2.04 -9.88
C ALA A 94 -7.23 1.33 -10.40
N GLN A 95 -6.22 1.13 -9.55
CA GLN A 95 -5.01 0.39 -9.92
C GLN A 95 -5.26 -1.11 -10.01
N GLN A 96 -6.07 -1.69 -9.11
CA GLN A 96 -6.46 -3.10 -9.18
C GLN A 96 -7.24 -3.40 -10.46
N ALA A 97 -8.22 -2.57 -10.81
CA ALA A 97 -9.00 -2.70 -12.04
C ALA A 97 -8.11 -2.69 -13.29
N ARG A 98 -7.12 -1.79 -13.35
CA ARG A 98 -6.13 -1.78 -14.43
C ARG A 98 -5.35 -3.09 -14.49
N ARG A 99 -4.85 -3.60 -13.35
CA ARG A 99 -4.09 -4.86 -13.32
C ARG A 99 -4.93 -6.08 -13.71
N VAL A 100 -6.21 -6.09 -13.33
CA VAL A 100 -7.17 -7.12 -13.74
C VAL A 100 -7.34 -7.09 -15.26
N LEU A 101 -7.59 -5.91 -15.82
CA LEU A 101 -7.72 -5.72 -17.28
C LEU A 101 -6.47 -6.20 -18.02
N ASP A 102 -5.27 -5.77 -17.60
CA ASP A 102 -3.99 -6.14 -18.21
C ASP A 102 -3.71 -7.65 -18.17
N ARG A 103 -4.42 -8.40 -17.32
CA ARG A 103 -4.24 -9.85 -17.12
C ARG A 103 -5.30 -10.69 -17.85
N LEU A 104 -6.44 -10.09 -18.20
CA LEU A 104 -7.53 -10.72 -18.96
C LEU A 104 -7.31 -10.62 -20.48
N VAL A 105 -6.63 -9.57 -20.94
CA VAL A 105 -6.24 -9.35 -22.34
C VAL A 105 -5.01 -10.19 -22.69
#